data_AF-A0A7C3X1T7-F1
#
_entry.id   AF-A0A7C3X1T7-F1
#
_cell.length_a   1.000
_cell.length_b   1.000
_cell.length_c   1.000
_cell.angle_alpha   90.00
_cell.angle_beta   90.00
_cell.angle_gamma   90.00
#
_symmetry.space_group_name_H-M   'P 1'
#
loop_
_entity.id
_entity.type
_entity.pdbx_description
1 polymer ?
#
loop_
_entity_poly.entity_id
_entity_poly.type
_entity_poly.pdbx_seq_one_letter_code
_entity_poly.pdbx_strand_id
1 'polypeptide(L)'
;MLIQQKIQKGILFFLSGISFVIFLLPANGEVIISQQVSGEAVYITDTHIYYIPDKSVNIIISFVNNSSENVLALGLQCFVPQGWQFQGTSTGNNAPAIYPQPGKVSDGSTPFEFAWINIPPFPFDFTFSVNIPSDFQGPTQINSQALYRYTGEQLTSNIAQTSFEGVGIPQEGEGQIEGEGEGGNDNMSCAEKIVKGCCSDNKKATQQIKNILVDLLFMLIVIGILGISIRSNPKE
;
A
#
# COMPACT_ATOMS: atom_id res chain seq x y z
N MET A 1 -7.00 6.26 -56.31
CA MET A 1 -7.86 7.01 -55.38
C MET A 1 -8.11 6.12 -54.18
N LEU A 2 -7.66 6.53 -52.98
CA LEU A 2 -7.99 6.06 -51.61
C LEU A 2 -8.26 4.54 -51.40
N ILE A 3 -7.36 3.72 -50.82
CA ILE A 3 -6.87 3.63 -49.42
C ILE A 3 -7.85 2.89 -48.46
N GLN A 4 -7.30 1.91 -47.69
CA GLN A 4 -7.95 1.00 -46.71
C GLN A 4 -8.88 -0.11 -47.31
N GLN A 5 -9.12 -1.27 -46.69
CA GLN A 5 -8.79 -1.78 -45.34
C GLN A 5 -8.82 -3.34 -45.32
N LYS A 6 -7.76 -4.02 -44.81
CA LYS A 6 -7.84 -5.27 -44.02
C LYS A 6 -6.45 -5.78 -43.63
N ILE A 7 -6.02 -5.41 -42.43
CA ILE A 7 -4.90 -6.09 -41.75
C ILE A 7 -5.52 -7.20 -40.91
N GLN A 8 -5.65 -8.41 -41.46
CA GLN A 8 -5.59 -9.62 -40.66
C GLN A 8 -4.15 -10.12 -40.72
N LYS A 9 -3.41 -9.99 -39.62
CA LYS A 9 -2.13 -10.67 -39.42
C LYS A 9 -2.15 -11.38 -38.08
N GLY A 10 -1.76 -12.65 -38.10
CA GLY A 10 -1.88 -13.56 -36.98
C GLY A 10 -0.97 -13.16 -35.81
N ILE A 11 -1.42 -13.48 -34.62
CA ILE A 11 -0.62 -13.45 -33.39
C ILE A 11 0.42 -14.58 -33.51
N LEU A 12 1.68 -14.19 -33.66
CA LEU A 12 2.81 -15.11 -33.67
C LEU A 12 3.48 -15.07 -32.29
N PHE A 13 3.33 -16.13 -31.51
CA PHE A 13 4.02 -16.28 -30.23
C PHE A 13 5.53 -16.35 -30.44
N PHE A 14 6.29 -15.52 -29.72
CA PHE A 14 7.71 -15.72 -29.50
C PHE A 14 8.01 -15.71 -28.01
N LEU A 15 8.59 -16.81 -27.53
CA LEU A 15 8.99 -17.02 -26.15
C LEU A 15 10.28 -16.25 -25.87
N SER A 16 10.22 -15.22 -25.02
CA SER A 16 11.39 -14.73 -24.28
C SER A 16 10.98 -13.89 -23.06
N GLY A 17 11.11 -14.49 -21.87
CA GLY A 17 11.66 -13.86 -20.66
C GLY A 17 11.11 -12.55 -20.10
N ILE A 18 10.02 -11.98 -20.63
CA ILE A 18 9.38 -10.77 -20.10
C ILE A 18 8.09 -11.21 -19.42
N SER A 19 7.94 -10.90 -18.12
CA SER A 19 6.67 -11.01 -17.43
C SER A 19 5.70 -9.97 -17.99
N PHE A 20 5.04 -10.35 -19.08
CA PHE A 20 4.07 -9.52 -19.77
C PHE A 20 2.79 -9.51 -18.95
N VAL A 21 2.75 -8.64 -17.94
CA VAL A 21 1.52 -8.31 -17.21
C VAL A 21 0.54 -7.80 -18.25
N ILE A 22 -0.43 -8.64 -18.61
CA ILE A 22 -1.53 -8.26 -19.50
C ILE A 22 -2.37 -7.25 -18.72
N PHE A 23 -2.09 -5.97 -18.91
CA PHE A 23 -3.04 -4.92 -18.61
C PHE A 23 -4.23 -5.12 -19.52
N LEU A 24 -5.23 -5.84 -19.01
CA LEU A 24 -6.59 -5.76 -19.52
C LEU A 24 -7.01 -4.29 -19.35
N LEU A 25 -6.98 -3.54 -20.45
CA LEU A 25 -7.56 -2.19 -20.48
C LEU A 25 -9.03 -2.33 -20.07
N PRO A 26 -9.46 -1.75 -18.93
CA PRO A 26 -10.84 -1.90 -18.50
C PRO A 26 -11.78 -1.27 -19.53
N ALA A 27 -12.92 -1.91 -19.74
CA ALA A 27 -13.91 -1.44 -20.70
C ALA A 27 -14.45 -0.07 -20.26
N ASN A 28 -14.37 0.93 -21.15
CA ASN A 28 -14.98 2.27 -21.03
C ASN A 28 -15.05 2.81 -19.60
N GLY A 29 -13.89 3.02 -18.97
CA GLY A 29 -13.81 3.75 -17.73
C GLY A 29 -12.44 4.40 -17.51
N GLU A 30 -12.43 5.74 -17.36
CA GLU A 30 -11.20 6.53 -17.23
C GLU A 30 -10.84 6.81 -15.76
N VAL A 31 -11.76 6.60 -14.81
CA VAL A 31 -11.45 6.62 -13.37
C VAL A 31 -10.83 5.27 -12.97
N ILE A 32 -9.59 5.33 -12.48
CA ILE A 32 -8.82 4.20 -11.96
C ILE A 32 -8.57 4.43 -10.47
N ILE A 33 -8.66 3.36 -9.69
CA ILE A 33 -8.27 3.36 -8.27
C ILE A 33 -7.13 2.37 -8.00
N SER A 34 -6.28 2.72 -7.04
CA SER A 34 -5.36 1.78 -6.39
C SER A 34 -5.68 1.70 -4.89
N GLN A 35 -5.32 0.59 -4.26
CA GLN A 35 -5.55 0.36 -2.83
C GLN A 35 -4.22 0.01 -2.15
N GLN A 36 -3.97 0.62 -1.00
CA GLN A 36 -2.86 0.31 -0.11
C GLN A 36 -3.38 0.13 1.32
N VAL A 37 -2.62 -0.58 2.16
CA VAL A 37 -2.93 -0.78 3.57
C VAL A 37 -1.74 -0.37 4.45
N SER A 38 -2.04 0.19 5.62
CA SER A 38 -1.04 0.57 6.63
C SER A 38 -1.67 0.53 8.03
N GLY A 39 -0.92 0.91 9.07
CA GLY A 39 -1.38 0.94 10.47
C GLY A 39 -0.81 -0.20 11.31
N GLU A 40 -1.10 -0.20 12.61
CA GLU A 40 -0.55 -1.15 13.58
C GLU A 40 -0.87 -2.61 13.26
N ALA A 41 -1.97 -2.86 12.54
CA ALA A 41 -2.39 -4.20 12.15
C ALA A 41 -1.59 -4.79 10.98
N VAL A 42 -0.82 -4.01 10.23
CA VAL A 42 -0.28 -4.46 8.93
C VAL A 42 1.17 -4.90 9.06
N TYR A 43 1.43 -6.18 8.76
CA TYR A 43 2.77 -6.76 8.70
C TYR A 43 3.08 -7.21 7.27
N ILE A 44 4.21 -6.79 6.70
CA ILE A 44 4.58 -7.06 5.30
C ILE A 44 5.96 -7.73 5.26
N THR A 45 6.06 -8.85 4.55
CA THR A 45 7.32 -9.54 4.29
C THR A 45 7.41 -9.90 2.81
N ASP A 46 8.46 -9.44 2.14
CA ASP A 46 8.65 -9.55 0.69
C ASP A 46 7.44 -9.02 -0.10
N THR A 47 6.58 -9.92 -0.60
CA THR A 47 5.36 -9.62 -1.35
C THR A 47 4.08 -10.02 -0.63
N HIS A 48 4.18 -10.56 0.59
CA HIS A 48 3.06 -11.07 1.37
C HIS A 48 2.64 -10.08 2.44
N ILE A 49 1.33 -9.98 2.66
CA ILE A 49 0.71 -9.08 3.65
C ILE A 49 -0.02 -9.96 4.67
N TYR A 50 0.21 -9.68 5.94
CA TYR A 50 -0.42 -10.33 7.08
C TYR A 50 -1.08 -9.26 7.96
N TYR A 51 -2.06 -9.69 8.77
CA TYR A 51 -2.72 -8.80 9.72
C TYR A 51 -2.49 -9.22 11.18
N ILE A 52 -2.60 -8.27 12.10
CA ILE A 52 -2.57 -8.53 13.55
C ILE A 52 -3.99 -8.27 14.11
N PRO A 53 -4.65 -9.25 14.75
CA PRO A 53 -5.91 -9.06 15.47
C PRO A 53 -5.83 -7.97 16.57
N ASP A 54 -6.98 -7.43 16.99
CA ASP A 54 -7.12 -6.31 17.94
C ASP A 54 -6.41 -5.00 17.54
N LYS A 55 -5.93 -4.90 16.29
CA LYS A 55 -5.28 -3.70 15.76
C LYS A 55 -6.09 -3.06 14.63
N SER A 56 -5.72 -1.81 14.32
CA SER A 56 -6.36 -1.03 13.25
C SER A 56 -5.58 -1.10 11.94
N VAL A 57 -6.29 -1.35 10.85
CA VAL A 57 -5.84 -1.18 9.46
C VAL A 57 -6.37 0.15 8.94
N ASN A 58 -5.51 0.94 8.32
CA ASN A 58 -5.86 2.06 7.46
C ASN A 58 -5.88 1.59 6.01
N ILE A 59 -7.04 1.68 5.35
CA ILE A 59 -7.19 1.44 3.91
C ILE A 59 -7.07 2.79 3.22
N ILE A 60 -6.12 2.90 2.28
CA ILE A 60 -5.85 4.09 1.47
C ILE A 60 -6.25 3.78 0.04
N ILE A 61 -7.13 4.59 -0.53
CA ILE A 61 -7.61 4.49 -1.91
C ILE A 61 -7.17 5.75 -2.66
N SER A 62 -6.28 5.59 -3.64
CA SER A 62 -5.88 6.68 -4.53
C SER A 62 -6.78 6.69 -5.76
N PHE A 63 -7.35 7.84 -6.09
CA PHE A 63 -8.23 8.06 -7.24
C PHE A 63 -7.52 8.85 -8.33
N VAL A 64 -7.55 8.33 -9.56
CA VAL A 64 -7.03 9.02 -10.77
C VAL A 64 -8.15 9.04 -11.83
N ASN A 65 -8.39 10.21 -12.43
CA ASN A 65 -9.25 10.33 -13.61
C ASN A 65 -8.35 10.58 -14.82
N ASN A 66 -8.29 9.63 -15.75
CA ASN A 66 -7.53 9.76 -17.00
C ASN A 66 -8.32 10.45 -18.12
N SER A 67 -9.54 10.89 -17.83
CA SER A 67 -10.42 11.61 -18.77
C SER A 67 -10.06 13.08 -18.88
N SER A 68 -10.58 13.70 -19.94
CA SER A 68 -10.78 15.15 -19.98
C SER A 68 -12.18 15.59 -19.51
N GLU A 69 -13.10 14.64 -19.27
CA GLU A 69 -14.42 14.90 -18.70
C GLU A 69 -14.38 15.03 -17.16
N ASN A 70 -15.21 15.94 -16.65
CA ASN A 70 -15.39 16.15 -15.21
C ASN A 70 -16.33 15.08 -14.65
N VAL A 71 -15.87 14.31 -13.66
CA VAL A 71 -16.73 13.40 -12.89
C VAL A 71 -17.78 14.24 -12.14
N LEU A 72 -19.07 13.94 -12.37
CA LEU A 72 -20.22 14.66 -11.81
C LEU A 72 -20.88 13.94 -10.63
N ALA A 73 -20.64 12.64 -10.49
CA ALA A 73 -21.00 11.87 -9.30
C ALA A 73 -19.89 10.86 -9.00
N LEU A 74 -19.51 10.71 -7.73
CA LEU A 74 -18.50 9.76 -7.29
C LEU A 74 -18.93 9.06 -5.99
N GLY A 75 -18.82 7.74 -5.98
CA GLY A 75 -18.89 6.90 -4.79
C GLY A 75 -17.88 5.77 -4.84
N LEU A 76 -17.74 5.09 -3.71
CA LEU A 76 -16.85 3.96 -3.51
C LEU A 76 -17.60 2.88 -2.73
N GLN A 77 -17.55 1.65 -3.21
CA GLN A 77 -17.95 0.45 -2.46
C GLN A 77 -16.68 -0.29 -2.05
N CYS A 78 -16.56 -0.63 -0.77
CA CYS A 78 -15.47 -1.42 -0.23
C CYS A 78 -16.00 -2.62 0.55
N PHE A 79 -15.75 -3.83 0.06
CA PHE A 79 -16.02 -5.07 0.77
C PHE A 79 -14.89 -5.32 1.76
N VAL A 80 -15.24 -5.25 3.05
CA VAL A 80 -14.34 -5.47 4.19
C VAL A 80 -14.72 -6.80 4.86
N PRO A 81 -13.78 -7.63 5.33
CA PRO A 81 -14.08 -8.93 5.94
C PRO A 81 -15.10 -8.87 7.08
N GLN A 82 -15.85 -9.96 7.26
CA GLN A 82 -16.85 -10.08 8.33
C GLN A 82 -16.23 -9.82 9.71
N GLY A 83 -16.96 -9.11 10.58
CA GLY A 83 -16.54 -8.80 11.95
C GLY A 83 -15.62 -7.59 12.09
N TRP A 84 -14.98 -7.14 11.00
CA TRP A 84 -14.14 -5.93 11.03
C TRP A 84 -15.01 -4.67 11.21
N GLN A 85 -14.54 -3.72 12.03
CA GLN A 85 -15.35 -2.59 12.48
C GLN A 85 -14.80 -1.24 11.97
N PHE A 86 -15.63 -0.52 11.22
CA PHE A 86 -15.32 0.84 10.75
C PHE A 86 -15.10 1.83 11.90
N GLN A 87 -13.99 2.56 11.87
CA GLN A 87 -13.62 3.55 12.90
C GLN A 87 -13.82 5.01 12.46
N GLY A 88 -13.73 5.29 11.15
CA GLY A 88 -13.84 6.65 10.62
C GLY A 88 -12.95 6.90 9.41
N THR A 89 -12.94 8.15 8.94
CA THR A 89 -12.15 8.64 7.80
C THR A 89 -11.11 9.66 8.25
N SER A 90 -9.91 9.67 7.67
CA SER A 90 -8.81 10.55 8.11
C SER A 90 -8.37 11.65 7.12
N THR A 91 -9.01 11.77 5.95
CA THR A 91 -8.53 12.62 4.84
C THR A 91 -9.04 14.08 4.81
N GLY A 92 -9.58 14.58 5.93
CA GLY A 92 -9.91 16.00 6.09
C GLY A 92 -10.79 16.56 4.95
N ASN A 93 -10.24 17.48 4.15
CA ASN A 93 -10.95 18.14 3.05
C ASN A 93 -11.37 17.19 1.91
N ASN A 94 -10.76 16.00 1.79
CA ASN A 94 -11.14 14.99 0.79
C ASN A 94 -12.15 13.97 1.33
N ALA A 95 -12.67 14.16 2.55
CA ALA A 95 -13.62 13.23 3.15
C ALA A 95 -14.94 13.17 2.35
N PRO A 96 -15.52 11.98 2.15
CA PRO A 96 -16.84 11.84 1.55
C PRO A 96 -17.92 12.42 2.47
N ALA A 97 -19.03 12.88 1.89
CA ALA A 97 -20.16 13.41 2.64
C ALA A 97 -21.06 12.30 3.21
N ILE A 98 -21.03 11.12 2.58
CA ILE A 98 -21.71 9.90 3.04
C ILE A 98 -20.64 8.85 3.32
N TYR A 99 -20.69 8.23 4.48
CA TYR A 99 -19.81 7.13 4.91
C TYR A 99 -20.50 6.32 6.03
N PRO A 100 -20.03 5.10 6.36
CA PRO A 100 -20.62 4.31 7.43
C PRO A 100 -20.51 5.02 8.80
N GLN A 101 -21.43 4.74 9.72
CA GLN A 101 -21.28 5.23 11.09
C GLN A 101 -20.05 4.57 11.77
N PRO A 102 -19.19 5.32 12.48
CA PRO A 102 -18.18 4.74 13.36
C PRO A 102 -18.78 3.69 14.30
N GLY A 103 -18.11 2.56 14.45
CA GLY A 103 -18.62 1.38 15.16
C GLY A 103 -19.40 0.38 14.27
N LYS A 104 -19.70 0.70 13.01
CA LYS A 104 -20.35 -0.24 12.07
C LYS A 104 -19.47 -1.46 11.82
N VAL A 105 -19.96 -2.63 12.21
CA VAL A 105 -19.34 -3.93 11.92
C VAL A 105 -19.76 -4.39 10.51
N SER A 106 -18.79 -4.93 9.75
CA SER A 106 -19.04 -5.56 8.45
C SER A 106 -19.67 -6.94 8.62
N ASP A 107 -20.65 -7.26 7.77
CA ASP A 107 -21.21 -8.62 7.63
C ASP A 107 -20.46 -9.46 6.58
N GLY A 108 -19.47 -8.88 5.88
CA GLY A 108 -18.67 -9.53 4.82
C GLY A 108 -19.35 -9.63 3.45
N SER A 109 -20.62 -9.22 3.35
CA SER A 109 -21.47 -9.34 2.14
C SER A 109 -22.04 -8.01 1.65
N THR A 110 -22.18 -7.02 2.54
CA THR A 110 -22.58 -5.64 2.27
C THR A 110 -21.33 -4.76 2.26
N PRO A 111 -21.03 -4.01 1.18
CA PRO A 111 -19.88 -3.12 1.17
C PRO A 111 -20.09 -1.93 2.13
N PHE A 112 -18.99 -1.39 2.65
CA PHE A 112 -18.98 -0.02 3.16
C PHE A 112 -19.07 0.93 1.97
N GLU A 113 -20.09 1.79 2.00
CA GLU A 113 -20.37 2.75 0.93
C GLU A 113 -19.95 4.16 1.33
N PHE A 114 -19.28 4.84 0.40
CA PHE A 114 -18.83 6.22 0.54
C PHE A 114 -19.30 7.03 -0.67
N ALA A 115 -19.71 8.29 -0.48
CA ALA A 115 -20.09 9.16 -1.60
C ALA A 115 -19.71 10.62 -1.37
N TRP A 116 -19.28 11.28 -2.44
CA TRP A 116 -18.86 12.68 -2.45
C TRP A 116 -19.95 13.57 -3.08
N ILE A 117 -20.47 14.51 -2.30
CA ILE A 117 -21.32 15.60 -2.82
C ILE A 117 -20.42 16.66 -3.50
N ASN A 118 -19.31 17.01 -2.83
CA ASN A 118 -18.25 17.82 -3.40
C ASN A 118 -17.10 16.89 -3.76
N ILE A 119 -16.90 16.65 -5.06
CA ILE A 119 -15.86 15.73 -5.55
C ILE A 119 -14.49 16.42 -5.46
N PRO A 120 -13.49 15.83 -4.79
CA PRO A 120 -12.15 16.42 -4.73
C PRO A 120 -11.50 16.48 -6.12
N PRO A 121 -10.58 17.44 -6.37
CA PRO A 121 -9.83 17.48 -7.62
C PRO A 121 -8.97 16.22 -7.75
N PHE A 122 -9.02 15.55 -8.90
CA PHE A 122 -8.16 14.40 -9.18
C PHE A 122 -6.73 14.85 -9.53
N PRO A 123 -5.69 14.05 -9.18
CA PRO A 123 -5.74 12.85 -8.35
C PRO A 123 -5.87 13.20 -6.85
N PHE A 124 -6.52 12.33 -6.09
CA PHE A 124 -6.65 12.48 -4.63
C PHE A 124 -6.66 11.14 -3.90
N ASP A 125 -6.27 11.17 -2.62
CA ASP A 125 -6.35 10.01 -1.73
C ASP A 125 -7.53 10.11 -0.76
N PHE A 126 -8.16 8.97 -0.52
CA PHE A 126 -9.16 8.73 0.52
C PHE A 126 -8.67 7.65 1.48
N THR A 127 -8.78 7.88 2.78
CA THR A 127 -8.31 6.96 3.82
C THR A 127 -9.38 6.76 4.87
N PHE A 128 -9.64 5.51 5.19
CA PHE A 128 -10.51 5.11 6.30
C PHE A 128 -9.89 3.97 7.11
N SER A 129 -10.32 3.86 8.36
CA SER A 129 -9.75 2.91 9.32
C SER A 129 -10.76 1.87 9.76
N VAL A 130 -10.29 0.64 9.97
CA VAL A 130 -11.07 -0.50 10.47
C VAL A 130 -10.30 -1.25 11.54
N ASN A 131 -10.98 -1.71 12.58
CA ASN A 131 -10.40 -2.60 13.58
C ASN A 131 -10.69 -4.06 13.24
N ILE A 132 -9.69 -4.91 13.43
CA ILE A 132 -9.78 -6.37 13.29
C ILE A 132 -10.19 -6.97 14.65
N PRO A 133 -11.21 -7.85 14.73
CA PRO A 133 -11.58 -8.45 16.01
C PRO A 133 -10.52 -9.46 16.47
N SER A 134 -10.39 -9.60 17.80
CA SER A 134 -9.40 -10.44 18.50
C SER A 134 -9.31 -11.90 18.02
N ASP A 135 -10.45 -12.45 17.60
CA ASP A 135 -10.63 -13.85 17.20
C ASP A 135 -10.54 -14.07 15.67
N PHE A 136 -10.25 -13.03 14.89
CA PHE A 136 -10.17 -13.14 13.43
C PHE A 136 -8.97 -13.96 12.98
N GLN A 137 -9.20 -14.99 12.15
CA GLN A 137 -8.18 -15.94 11.70
C GLN A 137 -8.35 -16.31 10.21
N GLY A 138 -7.25 -16.75 9.60
CA GLY A 138 -7.20 -17.24 8.22
C GLY A 138 -7.00 -16.13 7.15
N PRO A 139 -6.78 -16.54 5.88
CA PRO A 139 -6.59 -15.61 4.78
C PRO A 139 -7.86 -14.81 4.50
N THR A 140 -7.70 -13.56 4.07
CA THR A 140 -8.84 -12.69 3.75
C THR A 140 -8.48 -11.64 2.69
N GLN A 141 -9.46 -10.86 2.23
CA GLN A 141 -9.24 -9.82 1.23
C GLN A 141 -10.15 -8.61 1.45
N ILE A 142 -9.66 -7.43 1.07
CA ILE A 142 -10.42 -6.18 0.98
C ILE A 142 -10.53 -5.80 -0.50
N ASN A 143 -11.74 -5.63 -1.01
CA ASN A 143 -12.00 -5.29 -2.42
C ASN A 143 -12.74 -3.96 -2.53
N SER A 144 -12.18 -3.02 -3.28
CA SER A 144 -12.73 -1.69 -3.52
C SER A 144 -13.07 -1.47 -4.99
N GLN A 145 -14.18 -0.79 -5.26
CA GLN A 145 -14.55 -0.31 -6.60
C GLN A 145 -15.22 1.06 -6.52
N ALA A 146 -14.77 2.00 -7.34
CA ALA A 146 -15.41 3.29 -7.48
C ALA A 146 -16.59 3.19 -8.47
N LEU A 147 -17.68 3.88 -8.15
CA LEU A 147 -18.85 4.04 -9.00
C LEU A 147 -18.99 5.52 -9.33
N TYR A 148 -19.10 5.88 -10.60
CA TYR A 148 -19.03 7.28 -11.00
C TYR A 148 -19.82 7.58 -12.26
N ARG A 149 -20.01 8.87 -12.55
CA ARG A 149 -20.71 9.37 -13.74
C ARG A 149 -20.02 10.59 -14.31
N TYR A 150 -19.98 10.68 -15.64
CA TYR A 150 -19.86 11.94 -16.36
C TYR A 150 -21.27 12.48 -16.64
N THR A 151 -21.63 12.72 -17.89
CA THR A 151 -22.97 13.20 -18.31
C THR A 151 -24.00 12.09 -18.55
N GLY A 152 -23.60 10.82 -18.49
CA GLY A 152 -24.42 9.66 -18.89
C GLY A 152 -24.70 8.64 -17.76
N GLU A 153 -24.69 7.36 -18.14
CA GLU A 153 -24.92 6.23 -17.24
C GLU A 153 -23.81 6.07 -16.18
N GLN A 154 -24.08 5.19 -15.21
CA GLN A 154 -23.10 4.82 -14.19
C GLN A 154 -22.00 3.92 -14.76
N LEU A 155 -20.76 4.36 -14.57
CA LEU A 155 -19.56 3.60 -14.86
C LEU A 155 -18.93 3.09 -13.57
N THR A 156 -18.04 2.12 -13.70
CA THR A 156 -17.28 1.54 -12.59
C THR A 156 -15.79 1.54 -12.90
N SER A 157 -14.95 1.75 -11.88
CA SER A 157 -13.50 1.61 -12.01
C SER A 157 -13.08 0.15 -12.12
N ASN A 158 -11.78 -0.09 -12.28
CA ASN A 158 -11.17 -1.36 -11.88
C ASN A 158 -11.52 -1.69 -10.42
N ILE A 159 -11.48 -2.99 -10.10
CA ILE A 159 -11.44 -3.45 -8.71
C ILE A 159 -10.01 -3.30 -8.21
N ALA A 160 -9.82 -2.64 -7.08
CA ALA A 160 -8.56 -2.63 -6.34
C ALA A 160 -8.67 -3.61 -5.17
N GLN A 161 -7.71 -4.52 -5.03
CA GLN A 161 -7.74 -5.61 -4.06
C GLN A 161 -6.48 -5.62 -3.21
N THR A 162 -6.63 -5.91 -1.93
CA THR A 162 -5.54 -6.29 -1.02
C THR A 162 -5.89 -7.63 -0.40
N SER A 163 -5.03 -8.62 -0.61
CA SER A 163 -5.14 -9.93 0.04
C SER A 163 -4.22 -9.97 1.26
N PHE A 164 -4.72 -10.52 2.36
CA PHE A 164 -3.94 -10.89 3.52
C PHE A 164 -3.86 -12.41 3.60
N GLU A 165 -2.67 -12.97 3.82
CA GLU A 165 -2.48 -14.43 3.90
C GLU A 165 -2.97 -15.02 5.23
N GLY A 166 -3.05 -14.20 6.28
CA GLY A 166 -3.54 -14.59 7.59
C GLY A 166 -2.98 -13.73 8.71
N VAL A 167 -2.98 -14.30 9.91
CA VAL A 167 -2.41 -13.69 11.12
C VAL A 167 -0.89 -13.59 10.98
N GLY A 168 -0.36 -12.37 11.10
CA GLY A 168 1.07 -12.11 11.23
C GLY A 168 1.46 -12.12 12.70
N ILE A 169 2.42 -12.97 13.06
CA ILE A 169 3.07 -12.90 14.37
C ILE A 169 4.36 -12.11 14.15
N PRO A 170 4.44 -10.84 14.59
CA PRO A 170 5.73 -10.16 14.62
C PRO A 170 6.66 -10.95 15.54
N GLN A 171 7.82 -11.37 15.04
CA GLN A 171 8.85 -11.93 15.90
C GLN A 171 9.34 -10.84 16.85
N GLU A 172 8.82 -10.82 18.08
CA GLU A 172 9.58 -10.28 19.19
C GLU A 172 10.90 -11.06 19.21
N GLY A 173 12.02 -10.33 19.09
CA GLY A 173 13.34 -10.96 19.05
C GLY A 173 13.59 -11.67 20.36
N GLU A 174 13.45 -13.00 20.38
CA GLU A 174 13.63 -13.80 21.59
C GLU A 174 15.03 -13.58 22.15
N GLY A 175 15.08 -12.90 23.31
CA GLY A 175 16.28 -12.82 24.12
C GLY A 175 16.58 -14.22 24.67
N GLN A 176 17.46 -14.95 24.00
CA GLN A 176 17.78 -16.33 24.37
C GLN A 176 18.57 -16.38 25.70
N ILE A 177 17.88 -16.71 26.79
CA ILE A 177 18.41 -17.04 28.12
C ILE A 177 17.51 -18.13 28.73
N GLU A 178 17.98 -19.12 29.50
CA GLU A 178 19.37 -19.58 29.77
C GLU A 178 19.72 -20.74 28.80
N GLY A 179 20.45 -21.84 29.05
CA GLY A 179 21.17 -22.41 30.21
C GLY A 179 21.62 -23.86 29.82
N GLU A 180 22.57 -24.55 30.44
CA GLU A 180 23.55 -24.28 31.52
C GLU A 180 24.71 -25.32 31.33
N GLY A 181 25.69 -25.43 32.22
CA GLY A 181 26.69 -26.52 32.18
C GLY A 181 28.10 -26.19 32.69
N GLU A 182 28.19 -25.68 33.93
CA GLU A 182 29.27 -25.89 34.93
C GLU A 182 30.75 -25.55 34.60
N GLY A 183 31.41 -24.76 35.48
CA GLY A 183 32.84 -24.46 35.30
C GLY A 183 33.63 -23.64 36.33
N GLY A 184 33.11 -23.36 37.53
CA GLY A 184 33.93 -22.88 38.67
C GLY A 184 34.14 -21.37 38.84
N ASN A 185 33.82 -20.90 40.06
CA ASN A 185 34.58 -20.03 40.99
C ASN A 185 35.48 -18.87 40.43
N ASP A 186 35.61 -17.69 41.02
CA ASP A 186 35.27 -17.25 42.39
C ASP A 186 34.79 -15.77 42.45
N ASN A 187 33.92 -15.48 43.41
CA ASN A 187 33.66 -14.19 44.09
C ASN A 187 34.05 -12.86 43.42
N MET A 188 33.07 -12.10 42.92
CA MET A 188 32.98 -10.65 43.18
C MET A 188 31.53 -10.17 43.10
N SER A 189 31.10 -9.31 44.03
CA SER A 189 29.70 -8.85 44.10
C SER A 189 29.36 -7.82 43.01
N CYS A 190 28.10 -7.79 42.58
CA CYS A 190 27.56 -6.86 41.57
C CYS A 190 27.62 -5.36 41.97
N ALA A 191 28.10 -5.02 43.16
CA ALA A 191 28.20 -3.63 43.62
C ALA A 191 29.57 -2.97 43.33
N GLU A 192 30.63 -3.73 43.02
CA GLU A 192 32.01 -3.23 43.14
C GLU A 192 32.87 -3.33 41.86
N LYS A 193 32.36 -2.82 40.74
CA LYS A 193 33.21 -2.34 39.62
C LYS A 193 32.62 -1.21 38.77
N ILE A 194 31.72 -0.42 39.36
CA ILE A 194 31.12 0.80 38.79
C ILE A 194 32.17 1.94 38.53
N VAL A 195 33.44 1.73 38.91
CA VAL A 195 34.47 2.79 39.06
C VAL A 195 35.60 2.75 38.01
N LYS A 196 35.57 1.88 36.99
CA LYS A 196 36.60 1.84 35.93
C LYS A 196 36.03 1.87 34.50
N GLY A 197 35.29 2.93 34.17
CA GLY A 197 34.86 3.19 32.79
C GLY A 197 36.06 3.35 31.83
N CYS A 198 36.08 2.50 30.80
CA CYS A 198 36.90 2.50 29.56
C CYS A 198 36.86 1.05 29.00
N CYS A 199 36.62 0.75 27.71
CA CYS A 199 36.44 1.59 26.53
C CYS A 199 35.38 1.00 25.58
N SER A 200 34.76 1.87 24.78
CA SER A 200 34.08 1.49 23.53
C SER A 200 35.07 0.99 22.48
N ASP A 201 34.64 0.11 21.58
CA ASP A 201 35.26 0.02 20.25
C ASP A 201 34.19 -0.02 19.13
N ASN A 202 33.63 1.17 18.86
CA ASN A 202 32.61 1.37 17.83
C ASN A 202 33.26 1.44 16.44
N LYS A 203 33.51 0.27 15.83
CA LYS A 203 34.16 0.17 14.49
C LYS A 203 33.39 -0.62 13.43
N LYS A 204 32.23 -1.23 13.74
CA LYS A 204 31.40 -1.95 12.75
C LYS A 204 30.28 -1.10 12.13
N ALA A 205 29.63 -0.23 12.89
CA ALA A 205 28.50 0.59 12.38
C ALA A 205 28.92 1.58 11.27
N THR A 206 30.11 2.18 11.41
CA THR A 206 30.61 3.22 10.50
C THR A 206 30.99 2.70 9.11
N GLN A 207 31.20 1.39 8.96
CA GLN A 207 31.60 0.78 7.68
C GLN A 207 30.40 0.57 6.74
N GLN A 208 29.24 0.15 7.27
CA GLN A 208 28.05 -0.13 6.45
C GLN A 208 27.40 1.15 5.89
N ILE A 209 27.36 2.23 6.68
CA ILE A 209 26.77 3.51 6.26
C ILE A 209 27.57 4.17 5.12
N LYS A 210 28.90 4.00 5.09
CA LYS A 210 29.75 4.52 4.02
C LYS A 210 29.46 3.88 2.65
N ASN A 211 29.18 2.59 2.60
CA ASN A 211 28.89 1.91 1.34
C ASN A 211 27.54 2.37 0.75
N ILE A 212 26.50 2.49 1.59
CA ILE A 212 25.17 2.96 1.19
C ILE A 212 25.23 4.38 0.59
N LEU A 213 26.01 5.29 1.18
CA LEU A 213 26.15 6.67 0.69
C LEU A 213 26.92 6.77 -0.63
N VAL A 214 27.86 5.87 -0.91
CA VAL A 214 28.58 5.84 -2.19
C VAL A 214 27.67 5.35 -3.32
N ASP A 215 26.89 4.29 -3.09
CA ASP A 215 25.97 3.76 -4.10
C ASP A 215 24.84 4.75 -4.45
N LEU A 216 24.27 5.45 -3.46
CA LEU A 216 23.28 6.51 -3.68
C LEU A 216 23.84 7.68 -4.49
N LEU A 217 25.12 8.03 -4.29
CA LEU A 217 25.77 9.11 -5.03
C LEU A 217 26.05 8.71 -6.48
N PHE A 218 26.44 7.47 -6.76
CA PHE A 218 26.58 6.95 -8.13
C PHE A 218 25.23 6.92 -8.87
N MET A 219 24.15 6.51 -8.21
CA MET A 219 22.78 6.55 -8.77
C MET A 219 22.37 7.95 -9.22
N LEU A 220 22.57 8.97 -8.38
CA LEU A 220 22.24 10.35 -8.72
C LEU A 220 23.10 10.90 -9.88
N ILE A 221 24.37 10.51 -9.96
CA ILE A 221 25.24 10.89 -11.08
C ILE A 221 24.73 10.27 -12.39
N VAL A 222 24.39 8.97 -12.42
CA VAL A 222 23.86 8.29 -13.61
C VAL A 222 22.57 8.94 -14.13
N ILE A 223 21.67 9.34 -13.23
CA ILE A 223 20.44 10.06 -13.58
C ILE A 223 20.76 11.46 -14.14
N GLY A 224 21.80 12.13 -13.63
CA GLY A 224 22.22 13.47 -14.08
C GLY A 224 22.86 13.54 -15.46
N ILE A 225 23.51 12.48 -15.95
CA ILE A 225 24.16 12.47 -17.28
C ILE A 225 23.20 12.11 -18.43
N LEU A 226 22.11 11.41 -18.14
CA LEU A 226 21.02 11.14 -19.09
C LEU A 226 20.07 12.34 -19.16
N GLY A 227 20.60 13.45 -19.70
CA GLY A 227 19.89 14.73 -19.79
C GLY A 227 18.58 14.63 -20.57
N ILE A 228 17.46 14.64 -19.87
CA ILE A 228 16.12 14.83 -20.44
C ILE A 228 16.05 16.26 -20.97
N SER A 229 16.26 16.42 -22.28
CA SER A 229 16.16 17.72 -22.96
C SER A 229 14.70 18.14 -23.08
N ILE A 230 14.19 18.84 -22.07
CA ILE A 230 12.89 19.52 -22.16
C ILE A 230 13.06 20.76 -23.04
N ARG A 231 12.77 20.61 -24.33
CA ARG A 231 12.73 21.71 -25.29
C ARG A 231 11.50 22.57 -25.05
N SER A 232 11.65 23.65 -24.28
CA SER A 232 10.62 24.68 -24.16
C SER A 232 10.48 25.42 -25.50
N ASN A 233 9.24 25.53 -25.99
CA ASN A 233 8.92 26.29 -27.19
C ASN A 233 8.25 27.60 -26.77
N PRO A 234 8.85 28.78 -26.99
CA PRO A 234 8.19 30.05 -26.71
C PRO A 234 7.06 30.29 -27.72
N LYS A 235 6.02 31.00 -27.28
CA LYS A 235 4.87 31.38 -28.10
C LYS A 235 5.20 32.61 -28.94
N GLU A 236 4.71 32.62 -30.17
CA GLU A 236 4.17 33.81 -30.85
C GLU A 236 2.66 33.60 -31.03
#